data_AF-A0A7C1S1Y9-F1
#
_entry.id   AF-A0A7C1S1Y9-F1
#
_cell.length_a   1.000
_cell.length_b   1.000
_cell.length_c   1.000
_cell.angle_alpha   90.00
_cell.angle_beta   90.00
_cell.angle_gamma   90.00
#
_symmetry.space_group_name_H-M   'P 1'
#
loop_
_entity.id
_entity.type
_entity.pdbx_description
1 polymer ?
#
loop_
_entity_poly.entity_id
_entity_poly.type
_entity_poly.pdbx_seq_one_letter_code
_entity_poly.pdbx_strand_id
1 'polypeptide(L)'
;MKKKEHKKQGKKNRAAGTRFELKVRKDLEDKGWVVSKWMNNVEFMSLDQINKKELKLDWKPNKCENSDSPVLGRLVPAKHRFRGPGIPMSIGTGFPDFIAFQNHTNEKKEAVFGIINACDPLEADSKLRLSSIIGVESKSNGNLDKIEREKCAWLLNNNIFTKILIAQKGEKRGEIIYKEFSQ
;
A
#
# COMPACT_ATOMS: atom_id res chain seq x y z
N MET A 1 15.46 -33.80 -11.78
CA MET A 1 16.31 -32.92 -10.93
C MET A 1 15.85 -31.46 -10.85
N LYS A 2 15.43 -30.81 -11.96
CA LYS A 2 15.03 -29.38 -12.03
C LYS A 2 14.06 -28.88 -10.93
N LYS A 3 13.07 -29.68 -10.50
CA LYS A 3 12.07 -29.29 -9.48
C LYS A 3 12.66 -28.99 -8.09
N LYS A 4 13.74 -29.66 -7.69
CA LYS A 4 14.40 -29.42 -6.38
C LYS A 4 15.15 -28.09 -6.37
N GLU A 5 15.72 -27.67 -7.50
CA GLU A 5 16.46 -26.41 -7.64
C GLU A 5 15.52 -25.19 -7.61
N HIS A 6 14.40 -25.23 -8.34
CA HIS A 6 13.40 -24.16 -8.28
C HIS A 6 12.83 -23.97 -6.87
N LYS A 7 12.64 -25.05 -6.10
CA LYS A 7 12.20 -24.97 -4.70
C LYS A 7 13.25 -24.27 -3.82
N LYS A 8 14.54 -24.57 -4.01
CA LYS A 8 15.65 -23.90 -3.30
C LYS A 8 15.72 -22.42 -3.69
N GLN A 9 15.62 -22.11 -4.99
CA GLN A 9 15.63 -20.74 -5.49
C GLN A 9 14.46 -19.93 -4.93
N GLY A 10 13.24 -20.47 -4.94
CA GLY A 10 12.07 -19.80 -4.37
C GLY A 10 12.17 -19.56 -2.86
N LYS A 11 12.87 -20.41 -2.11
CA LYS A 11 13.19 -20.15 -0.70
C LYS A 11 14.18 -18.99 -0.56
N LYS A 12 15.26 -18.98 -1.36
CA LYS A 12 16.26 -17.91 -1.37
C LYS A 12 15.63 -16.56 -1.75
N ASN A 13 14.81 -16.52 -2.80
CA ASN A 13 14.13 -15.31 -3.26
C ASN A 13 13.20 -14.74 -2.18
N ARG A 14 12.39 -15.59 -1.53
CA ARG A 14 11.53 -15.16 -0.42
C ARG A 14 12.33 -14.58 0.75
N ALA A 15 13.38 -15.28 1.17
CA ALA A 15 14.25 -14.80 2.25
C ALA A 15 14.93 -13.46 1.88
N ALA A 16 15.36 -13.29 0.63
CA ALA A 16 15.92 -12.04 0.14
C ALA A 16 14.88 -10.91 0.11
N GLY A 17 13.65 -11.21 -0.30
CA GLY A 17 12.52 -10.28 -0.27
C GLY A 17 12.20 -9.80 1.14
N THR A 18 12.03 -10.73 2.09
CA THR A 18 11.78 -10.39 3.51
C THR A 18 12.91 -9.55 4.11
N ARG A 19 14.18 -9.84 3.78
CA ARG A 19 15.32 -9.02 4.23
C ARG A 19 15.29 -7.61 3.64
N PHE A 20 14.87 -7.47 2.38
CA PHE A 20 14.75 -6.17 1.74
C PHE A 20 13.61 -5.37 2.34
N GLU A 21 12.45 -5.98 2.55
CA GLU A 21 11.29 -5.39 3.24
C GLU A 21 11.67 -4.86 4.64
N LEU A 22 12.35 -5.67 5.46
CA LEU A 22 12.84 -5.23 6.78
C LEU A 22 13.78 -4.04 6.71
N LYS A 23 14.59 -3.96 5.65
CA LYS A 23 15.52 -2.85 5.44
C LYS A 23 14.80 -1.56 5.04
N VAL A 24 13.79 -1.67 4.18
CA VAL A 24 12.92 -0.54 3.80
C VAL A 24 12.22 0.02 5.04
N ARG A 25 11.66 -0.87 5.87
CA ARG A 25 11.07 -0.46 7.15
C ARG A 25 12.06 0.31 8.02
N LYS A 26 13.23 -0.26 8.26
CA LYS A 26 14.26 0.37 9.09
C LYS A 26 14.68 1.73 8.53
N ASP A 27 14.91 1.82 7.21
CA ASP A 27 15.30 3.09 6.56
C ASP A 27 14.23 4.19 6.68
N LEU A 28 12.94 3.82 6.59
CA LEU A 28 11.84 4.76 6.84
C LEU A 28 11.75 5.19 8.31
N GLU A 29 11.88 4.25 9.24
CA GLU A 29 11.90 4.52 10.68
C GLU A 29 13.09 5.43 11.06
N ASP A 30 14.28 5.17 10.51
CA ASP A 30 15.48 6.00 10.67
C ASP A 30 15.27 7.43 10.09
N LYS A 31 14.39 7.58 9.09
CA LYS A 31 13.97 8.89 8.52
C LYS A 31 12.83 9.55 9.31
N GLY A 32 12.44 8.99 10.45
CA GLY A 32 11.41 9.56 11.34
C GLY A 32 9.98 9.27 10.90
N TRP A 33 9.76 8.24 10.08
CA TRP A 33 8.41 7.75 9.77
C TRP A 33 7.96 6.73 10.81
N VAL A 34 6.66 6.76 11.15
CA VAL A 34 6.02 5.64 11.83
C VAL A 34 5.56 4.66 10.77
N VAL A 35 6.05 3.42 10.84
CA VAL A 35 5.79 2.39 9.83
C VAL A 35 5.06 1.20 10.44
N SER A 36 3.97 0.80 9.80
CA SER A 36 3.21 -0.40 10.15
C SER A 36 2.96 -1.29 8.94
N LYS A 37 2.75 -2.59 9.16
CA LYS A 37 2.29 -3.48 8.09
C LYS A 37 0.86 -3.11 7.74
N TRP A 38 0.59 -2.98 6.45
CA TRP A 38 -0.78 -2.80 5.99
C TRP A 38 -1.49 -4.15 5.90
N MET A 39 -2.71 -4.19 6.42
CA MET A 39 -3.46 -5.41 6.69
C MET A 39 -4.69 -5.60 5.79
N ASN A 40 -4.84 -4.76 4.76
CA ASN A 40 -5.93 -4.88 3.78
C ASN A 40 -5.37 -5.17 2.40
N ASN A 41 -6.20 -5.77 1.54
CA ASN A 41 -5.96 -5.95 0.12
C ASN A 41 -7.07 -5.27 -0.67
N VAL A 42 -6.83 -5.08 -1.97
CA VAL A 42 -7.86 -4.71 -2.93
C VAL A 42 -8.29 -5.96 -3.68
N GLU A 43 -9.59 -6.26 -3.63
CA GLU A 43 -10.24 -7.31 -4.42
C GLU A 43 -10.99 -6.66 -5.57
N PHE A 44 -10.67 -7.07 -6.80
CA PHE A 44 -11.38 -6.64 -8.00
C PHE A 44 -12.49 -7.64 -8.34
N MET A 45 -13.67 -7.13 -8.66
CA MET A 45 -14.84 -7.90 -9.07
C MET A 45 -15.22 -7.57 -10.50
N SER A 46 -15.66 -8.58 -11.24
CA SER A 46 -16.31 -8.37 -12.54
C SER A 46 -17.80 -8.06 -12.36
N LEU A 47 -18.41 -7.38 -13.35
CA LEU A 47 -19.85 -7.11 -13.36
C LEU A 47 -20.70 -8.38 -13.19
N ASP A 48 -20.28 -9.50 -13.79
CA ASP A 48 -20.98 -10.79 -13.67
C ASP A 48 -21.02 -11.31 -12.22
N GLN A 49 -20.02 -10.97 -11.40
CA GLN A 49 -19.99 -11.34 -9.98
C GLN A 49 -20.90 -10.45 -9.14
N ILE A 50 -21.11 -9.20 -9.56
CA ILE A 50 -22.01 -8.25 -8.89
C ILE A 50 -23.45 -8.69 -9.06
N ASN A 51 -23.86 -9.04 -10.29
CA ASN A 51 -25.24 -9.46 -10.57
C ASN A 51 -25.67 -10.74 -9.83
N LYS A 52 -24.73 -11.58 -9.38
CA LYS A 52 -25.01 -12.79 -8.60
C LYS A 52 -25.07 -12.57 -7.08
N LYS A 53 -24.58 -11.44 -6.59
CA LYS A 53 -24.66 -11.06 -5.19
C LYS A 53 -25.52 -9.81 -5.11
N GLU A 54 -26.82 -9.97 -4.83
CA GLU A 54 -27.68 -8.85 -4.45
C GLU A 54 -27.01 -8.07 -3.31
N LEU A 55 -26.33 -6.98 -3.64
CA LEU A 55 -25.54 -6.19 -2.70
C LEU A 55 -26.30 -4.92 -2.37
N LYS A 56 -26.94 -4.93 -1.18
CA LYS A 56 -27.35 -3.73 -0.45
C LYS A 56 -26.10 -3.01 0.08
N LEU A 57 -25.39 -2.24 -0.74
CA LEU A 57 -24.32 -1.36 -0.26
C LEU A 57 -24.16 -0.15 -1.18
N ASP A 58 -24.14 1.04 -0.56
CA ASP A 58 -23.93 2.33 -1.22
C ASP A 58 -22.57 2.37 -1.93
N TRP A 59 -22.58 2.38 -3.26
CA TRP A 59 -21.40 2.14 -4.08
C TRP A 59 -21.08 3.35 -5.00
N LYS A 60 -19.80 3.73 -5.11
CA LYS A 60 -19.28 4.73 -6.06
C LYS A 60 -18.34 4.08 -7.09
N PRO A 61 -18.71 4.00 -8.38
CA PRO A 61 -17.86 3.38 -9.40
C PRO A 61 -16.72 4.31 -9.82
N ASN A 62 -15.49 3.79 -9.86
CA ASN A 62 -14.35 4.41 -10.55
C ASN A 62 -14.11 3.67 -11.87
N LYS A 63 -13.93 4.41 -12.98
CA LYS A 63 -13.56 3.83 -14.28
C LYS A 63 -12.05 3.55 -14.30
N CYS A 64 -11.65 2.36 -14.72
CA CYS A 64 -10.28 2.05 -15.10
C CYS A 64 -10.11 2.32 -16.60
N GLU A 65 -9.02 2.97 -17.00
CA GLU A 65 -8.84 3.51 -18.36
C GLU A 65 -8.58 2.48 -19.48
N ASN A 66 -8.53 1.17 -19.20
CA ASN A 66 -8.12 0.19 -20.23
C ASN A 66 -8.88 -1.16 -20.18
N SER A 67 -10.14 -1.15 -19.73
CA SER A 67 -11.04 -2.30 -19.90
C SER A 67 -12.44 -1.83 -20.28
N ASP A 68 -13.06 -2.46 -21.29
CA ASP A 68 -14.45 -2.23 -21.75
C ASP A 68 -15.54 -2.49 -20.69
N SER A 69 -15.15 -2.68 -19.43
CA SER A 69 -16.04 -2.82 -18.29
C SER A 69 -15.41 -2.17 -17.06
N PRO A 70 -16.19 -1.39 -16.26
CA PRO A 70 -15.72 -0.85 -15.00
C PRO A 70 -15.33 -1.99 -14.06
N VAL A 71 -14.04 -2.09 -13.71
CA VAL A 71 -13.56 -3.04 -12.69
C VAL A 71 -13.87 -2.45 -11.32
N LEU A 72 -14.79 -3.10 -10.62
CA LEU A 72 -15.18 -2.73 -9.26
C LEU A 72 -14.08 -3.21 -8.29
N GLY A 73 -13.53 -2.35 -7.44
CA GLY A 73 -12.53 -2.75 -6.44
C GLY A 73 -13.02 -2.52 -5.02
N ARG A 74 -12.68 -3.36 -4.05
CA ARG A 74 -12.98 -3.08 -2.64
C ARG A 74 -11.85 -3.47 -1.71
N LEU A 75 -11.77 -2.81 -0.56
CA LEU A 75 -10.88 -3.25 0.51
C LEU A 75 -11.42 -4.53 1.16
N VAL A 76 -10.52 -5.50 1.32
CA VAL A 76 -10.79 -6.74 2.06
C VAL A 76 -9.65 -7.00 3.05
N PRO A 77 -9.94 -7.55 4.24
CA PRO A 77 -8.90 -7.93 5.18
C PRO A 77 -7.92 -8.94 4.56
N ALA A 78 -6.63 -8.80 4.85
CA ALA A 78 -5.61 -9.75 4.43
C ALA A 78 -5.88 -11.13 5.07
N LYS A 79 -6.01 -12.16 4.24
CA LYS A 79 -6.36 -13.51 4.71
C LYS A 79 -5.15 -14.16 5.37
N HIS A 80 -5.35 -14.72 6.57
CA HIS A 80 -4.37 -15.60 7.19
C HIS A 80 -4.11 -16.82 6.30
N ARG A 81 -2.84 -17.21 6.16
CA ARG A 81 -2.46 -18.41 5.42
C ARG A 81 -2.22 -19.56 6.39
N PHE A 82 -3.04 -20.60 6.26
CA PHE A 82 -2.87 -21.86 6.97
C PHE A 82 -1.53 -22.50 6.59
N ARG A 83 -0.77 -22.96 7.60
CA ARG A 83 0.57 -23.54 7.41
C ARG A 83 0.67 -25.02 7.72
N GLY A 84 -0.44 -25.65 8.13
CA GLY A 84 -0.49 -27.03 8.58
C GLY A 84 -0.94 -27.14 10.06
N PRO A 85 -1.41 -28.31 10.49
CA PRO A 85 -1.82 -28.54 11.88
C PRO A 85 -0.66 -28.26 12.85
N GLY A 86 -0.95 -27.61 13.99
CA GLY A 86 0.05 -27.29 15.02
C GLY A 86 1.03 -26.17 14.66
N ILE A 87 0.98 -25.61 13.45
CA ILE A 87 1.78 -24.44 13.05
C ILE A 87 0.90 -23.20 13.09
N PRO A 88 1.26 -22.16 13.89
CA PRO A 88 0.53 -20.90 13.89
C PRO A 88 0.36 -20.36 12.47
N MET A 89 -0.84 -19.87 12.16
CA MET A 89 -1.14 -19.29 10.87
C MET A 89 -0.21 -18.11 10.60
N SER A 90 0.35 -18.02 9.39
CA SER A 90 1.03 -16.79 9.00
C SER A 90 0.00 -15.71 8.74
N ILE A 91 0.19 -14.55 9.37
CA ILE A 91 -0.53 -13.33 9.04
C ILE A 91 -0.37 -13.06 7.54
N GLY A 92 -1.49 -12.92 6.84
CA GLY A 92 -1.47 -12.50 5.44
C GLY A 92 -0.97 -11.07 5.35
N THR A 93 -0.12 -10.79 4.36
CA THR A 93 0.32 -9.41 4.10
C THR A 93 -0.73 -8.72 3.22
N GLY A 94 -1.10 -7.51 3.60
CA GLY A 94 -1.90 -6.63 2.76
C GLY A 94 -1.13 -6.16 1.52
N PHE A 95 -1.78 -5.27 0.76
CA PHE A 95 -1.13 -4.48 -0.29
C PHE A 95 -1.51 -3.00 -0.10
N PRO A 96 -0.54 -2.07 -0.02
CA PRO A 96 0.92 -2.28 -0.17
C PRO A 96 1.57 -2.99 1.04
N ASP A 97 2.88 -3.26 1.00
CA ASP A 97 3.61 -3.89 2.11
C ASP A 97 3.49 -3.14 3.44
N PHE A 98 3.56 -1.81 3.39
CA PHE A 98 3.51 -0.93 4.55
C PHE A 98 2.57 0.24 4.38
N ILE A 99 2.06 0.71 5.50
CA ILE A 99 1.57 2.07 5.68
C ILE A 99 2.65 2.83 6.47
N ALA A 100 3.02 4.01 5.98
CA ALA A 100 3.91 4.91 6.68
C ALA A 100 3.22 6.27 6.85
N PHE A 101 3.38 6.86 8.01
CA PHE A 101 2.86 8.19 8.30
C PHE A 101 3.83 8.94 9.20
N GLN A 102 3.87 10.25 9.04
CA GLN A 102 4.64 11.13 9.89
C GLN A 102 3.68 12.14 10.50
N ASN A 103 3.73 12.28 11.82
CA ASN A 103 3.07 13.40 12.48
C ASN A 103 3.90 14.64 12.18
N HIS A 104 3.36 15.55 11.38
CA HIS A 104 3.93 16.89 11.26
C HIS A 104 3.64 17.65 12.56
N THR A 105 4.42 17.39 13.61
CA THR A 105 4.30 18.13 14.86
C THR A 105 5.07 19.46 14.79
N ASN A 106 4.28 20.53 14.98
CA ASN A 106 4.58 21.84 15.55
C ASN A 106 5.21 22.96 14.71
N GLU A 107 6.08 22.75 13.72
CA GLU A 107 6.65 23.92 12.99
C GLU A 107 5.66 24.56 12.01
N LYS A 108 4.70 23.79 11.48
CA LYS A 108 3.61 24.33 10.66
C LYS A 108 2.41 24.84 11.46
N LYS A 109 2.39 24.68 12.79
CA LYS A 109 1.24 25.15 13.61
C LYS A 109 1.08 26.65 13.54
N GLU A 110 2.16 27.44 13.49
CA GLU A 110 2.05 28.90 13.42
C GLU A 110 1.53 29.41 12.07
N ALA A 111 2.05 28.86 10.97
CA ALA A 111 1.54 29.18 9.63
C ALA A 111 0.06 28.79 9.47
N VAL A 112 -0.33 27.71 10.11
CA VAL A 112 -1.70 27.19 10.12
C VAL A 112 -2.64 27.99 11.03
N PHE A 113 -2.19 28.43 12.20
CA PHE A 113 -2.98 29.26 13.11
C PHE A 113 -3.37 30.58 12.43
N GLY A 114 -2.47 31.14 11.62
CA GLY A 114 -2.75 32.31 10.77
C GLY A 114 -3.84 32.07 9.72
N ILE A 115 -3.92 30.85 9.17
CA ILE A 115 -4.94 30.47 8.16
C ILE A 115 -6.29 30.13 8.82
N ILE A 116 -6.28 29.45 9.98
CA ILE A 116 -7.49 29.13 10.76
C ILE A 116 -8.24 30.40 11.17
N ASN A 117 -7.53 31.50 11.44
CA ASN A 117 -8.17 32.78 11.75
C ASN A 117 -8.79 33.49 10.52
N ALA A 118 -8.49 33.03 9.30
CA ALA A 118 -8.96 33.63 8.05
C ALA A 118 -9.97 32.75 7.27
N CYS A 119 -10.19 31.51 7.70
CA CYS A 119 -11.09 30.54 7.08
C CYS A 119 -12.08 29.98 8.11
N ASP A 120 -13.22 29.48 7.66
CA ASP A 120 -14.18 28.78 8.52
C ASP A 120 -13.47 27.61 9.24
N PRO A 121 -13.54 27.50 10.59
CA PRO A 121 -12.87 26.47 11.37
C PRO A 121 -13.13 25.04 10.89
N LEU A 122 -14.28 24.78 10.25
CA LEU A 122 -14.65 23.46 9.74
C LEU A 122 -13.86 23.05 8.48
N GLU A 123 -13.50 24.01 7.62
CA GLU A 123 -12.69 23.75 6.42
C GLU A 123 -11.20 23.58 6.74
N ALA A 124 -10.71 24.34 7.74
CA ALA A 124 -9.29 24.29 8.11
C ALA A 124 -8.89 22.95 8.77
N ASP A 125 -9.78 22.34 9.56
CA ASP A 125 -9.50 21.08 10.28
C ASP A 125 -9.35 19.87 9.33
N SER A 126 -10.07 19.87 8.21
CA SER A 126 -9.96 18.82 7.18
C SER A 126 -8.65 18.89 6.37
N LYS A 127 -8.14 20.10 6.11
CA LYS A 127 -6.84 20.32 5.44
C LYS A 127 -5.64 20.14 6.37
N LEU A 128 -5.81 20.31 7.68
CA LEU A 128 -4.74 20.23 8.66
C LEU A 128 -4.31 18.81 9.03
N ARG A 129 -5.28 17.89 9.03
CA ARG A 129 -5.15 16.61 9.75
C ARG A 129 -4.68 15.43 8.92
N LEU A 130 -4.42 15.62 7.63
CA LEU A 130 -3.82 14.57 6.83
C LEU A 130 -2.30 14.61 7.07
N SER A 131 -1.87 14.04 8.20
CA SER A 131 -0.56 13.39 8.26
C SER A 131 -0.36 12.66 6.94
N SER A 132 0.77 12.84 6.26
CA SER A 132 0.99 12.23 4.95
C SER A 132 0.95 10.70 5.09
N ILE A 133 -0.23 10.10 4.92
CA ILE A 133 -0.43 8.66 5.00
C ILE A 133 -0.06 8.12 3.63
N ILE A 134 1.11 7.48 3.57
CA ILE A 134 1.66 6.93 2.34
C ILE A 134 1.63 5.41 2.39
N GLY A 135 1.35 4.81 1.23
CA GLY A 135 1.59 3.40 1.00
C GLY A 135 3.05 3.17 0.60
N VAL A 136 3.68 2.09 1.04
CA VAL A 136 5.02 1.73 0.57
C VAL A 136 5.07 0.27 0.16
N GLU A 137 5.44 0.02 -1.09
CA GLU A 137 5.57 -1.32 -1.68
C GLU A 137 7.05 -1.65 -1.92
N SER A 138 7.52 -2.80 -1.43
CA SER A 138 8.94 -3.17 -1.45
C SER A 138 9.27 -4.09 -2.62
N LYS A 139 9.82 -3.54 -3.70
CA LYS A 139 10.26 -4.30 -4.88
C LYS A 139 11.76 -4.16 -5.08
N SER A 140 12.52 -5.22 -4.80
CA SER A 140 13.98 -5.19 -5.02
C SER A 140 14.40 -4.76 -6.43
N ASN A 141 13.57 -5.04 -7.45
CA ASN A 141 13.76 -4.65 -8.86
C ASN A 141 12.98 -3.38 -9.26
N GLY A 142 12.18 -2.81 -8.37
CA GLY A 142 11.35 -1.62 -8.61
C GLY A 142 10.12 -1.81 -9.50
N ASN A 143 9.86 -3.03 -9.98
CA ASN A 143 8.77 -3.27 -10.92
C ASN A 143 7.55 -3.86 -10.21
N LEU A 144 6.39 -3.26 -10.47
CA LEU A 144 5.07 -3.77 -10.09
C LEU A 144 4.50 -4.63 -11.21
N ASP A 145 3.82 -5.71 -10.85
CA ASP A 145 3.02 -6.46 -11.81
C ASP A 145 1.74 -5.70 -12.22
N LYS A 146 1.01 -6.19 -13.22
CA LYS A 146 -0.21 -5.53 -13.71
C LYS A 146 -1.24 -5.32 -12.59
N ILE A 147 -1.45 -6.34 -11.76
CA ILE A 147 -2.44 -6.32 -10.68
C ILE A 147 -1.99 -5.33 -9.60
N GLU A 148 -0.72 -5.33 -9.23
CA GLU A 148 -0.16 -4.41 -8.24
C GLU A 148 -0.31 -2.95 -8.67
N ARG A 149 -0.07 -2.64 -9.95
CA ARG A 149 -0.33 -1.30 -10.51
C ARG A 149 -1.81 -0.92 -10.42
N GLU A 150 -2.71 -1.83 -10.78
CA GLU A 150 -4.16 -1.60 -10.67
C GLU A 150 -4.57 -1.34 -9.22
N LYS A 151 -4.01 -2.09 -8.25
CA LYS A 151 -4.26 -1.86 -6.82
C LYS A 151 -3.75 -0.49 -6.38
N CYS A 152 -2.54 -0.09 -6.79
CA CYS A 152 -2.00 1.24 -6.50
C CYS A 152 -2.93 2.35 -7.03
N ALA A 153 -3.30 2.26 -8.30
CA ALA A 153 -4.20 3.22 -8.94
C ALA A 153 -5.55 3.29 -8.20
N TRP A 154 -6.14 2.13 -7.88
CA TRP A 154 -7.41 2.08 -7.16
C TRP A 154 -7.31 2.72 -5.76
N LEU A 155 -6.24 2.43 -5.00
CA LEU A 155 -6.03 2.98 -3.66
C LEU A 155 -5.88 4.50 -3.68
N LEU A 156 -5.15 5.04 -4.66
CA LEU A 156 -4.98 6.49 -4.84
C LEU A 156 -6.29 7.16 -5.28
N ASN A 157 -6.99 6.59 -6.26
CA ASN A 157 -8.26 7.13 -6.77
C ASN A 157 -9.38 7.14 -5.71
N ASN A 158 -9.26 6.31 -4.67
CA ASN A 158 -10.18 6.28 -3.53
C ASN A 158 -9.66 7.04 -2.30
N ASN A 159 -8.57 7.81 -2.43
CA ASN A 159 -7.97 8.60 -1.36
C ASN A 159 -7.61 7.77 -0.10
N ILE A 160 -7.27 6.49 -0.27
CA ILE A 160 -6.82 5.64 0.84
C ILE A 160 -5.41 6.03 1.30
N PHE A 161 -4.56 6.38 0.33
CA PHE A 161 -3.22 6.91 0.56
C PHE A 161 -3.08 8.22 -0.21
N THR A 162 -2.32 9.17 0.33
CA THR A 162 -2.01 10.42 -0.39
C THR A 162 -1.05 10.18 -1.54
N LYS A 163 -0.14 9.20 -1.37
CA LYS A 163 0.76 8.71 -2.42
C LYS A 163 1.22 7.30 -2.08
N ILE A 164 1.74 6.60 -3.08
CA ILE A 164 2.36 5.28 -2.90
C ILE A 164 3.80 5.35 -3.38
N LEU A 165 4.74 4.90 -2.56
CA LEU A 165 6.15 4.80 -2.89
C LEU A 165 6.54 3.35 -3.21
N ILE A 166 7.27 3.15 -4.29
CA ILE A 166 7.90 1.89 -4.65
C ILE A 166 9.35 1.94 -4.18
N ALA A 167 9.66 1.18 -3.14
CA ALA A 167 11.00 1.06 -2.61
C ALA A 167 11.78 0.01 -3.42
N GLN A 168 12.94 0.40 -3.96
CA GLN A 168 13.82 -0.45 -4.75
C GLN A 168 15.28 -0.33 -4.31
N LYS A 169 16.12 -1.29 -4.71
CA LYS A 169 17.55 -1.22 -4.43
C LYS A 169 18.21 -0.13 -5.28
N GLY A 170 19.08 0.67 -4.67
CA GLY A 170 19.97 1.56 -5.40
C GLY A 170 21.19 0.85 -5.97
N GLU A 171 22.05 1.62 -6.63
CA GLU A 171 23.30 1.13 -7.20
C GLU A 171 24.29 0.75 -6.10
N LYS A 172 24.32 1.53 -5.01
CA LYS A 172 25.21 1.28 -3.88
C LYS A 172 24.64 0.19 -2.98
N ARG A 173 25.50 -0.73 -2.54
CA ARG A 173 25.12 -1.75 -1.54
C ARG A 173 24.70 -1.06 -0.25
N GLY A 174 23.40 -1.05 0.06
CA GLY A 174 22.94 -0.23 1.18
C GLY A 174 21.74 0.60 0.81
N GLU A 175 21.77 1.12 -0.40
CA GLU A 175 20.88 2.17 -0.84
C GLU A 175 19.48 1.66 -1.14
N ILE A 176 18.50 2.47 -0.74
CA ILE A 176 17.09 2.29 -1.07
C ILE A 176 16.65 3.56 -1.79
N ILE A 177 16.13 3.38 -3.00
CA ILE A 177 15.54 4.44 -3.80
C ILE A 177 14.02 4.30 -3.69
N TYR A 178 13.35 5.42 -3.43
CA TYR A 178 11.89 5.49 -3.40
C TYR A 178 11.43 6.20 -4.67
N LYS A 179 10.61 5.52 -5.47
CA LYS A 179 9.95 6.12 -6.63
C LYS A 179 8.48 6.30 -6.30
N GLU A 180 7.93 7.48 -6.56
CA GLU A 180 6.50 7.68 -6.45
C GLU A 180 5.79 6.92 -7.58
N PHE A 181 4.70 6.23 -7.25
CA PHE A 181 3.87 5.58 -8.25
C PHE A 181 3.12 6.65 -9.05
N SER A 182 3.41 6.73 -10.34
CA SER A 182 2.64 7.52 -11.31
C SER A 182 1.75 6.60 -12.13
N GLN A 183 0.52 7.05 -12.40
CA GLN A 183 -0.43 6.35 -13.28
C GLN A 183 0.01 6.43 -14.74
#